data_AF-A0A329CUF0-F1
#
_entry.id   AF-A0A329CUF0-F1
#
_cell.length_a   1.000
_cell.length_b   1.000
_cell.length_c   1.000
_cell.angle_alpha   90.00
_cell.angle_beta   90.00
_cell.angle_gamma   90.00
#
_symmetry.space_group_name_H-M   'P 1'
#
loop_
_entity.id
_entity.type
_entity.pdbx_description
1 polymer ?
#
loop_
_entity_poly.entity_id
_entity_poly.type
_entity_poly.pdbx_seq_one_letter_code
_entity_poly.pdbx_strand_id
1 'polypeptide(L)'
;MGTNDAWMTLNSAGGPDDPEPAAAAREPARPARSTRKSSSKSAQGAEGEPHKPARRAPRTSASDYRISEQPAFVLHSYPYSETSLIIDVLSRDHGRLALVAKGAKRPHSALRGVLQTFQPLALSWSGKSEVRTLTGAEWVGGMLPLCGDALLCGFYVNELLVKFCAREDPHPHLFHHYVVTMTRLAHDEPPVQVLRSFERVLLRETGYAMALNRTVARKAVVAEGRYVFDPERGVREASDDLPAQWPVVAGQTLLDMEQDDYHRAQTVAQSKTLMRFLLNIYLGGTPLATRQILIDLQNL
;
A
#
# COMPACT_ATOMS: atom_id res chain seq x y z
N MET A 1 6.42 31.05 25.02
CA MET A 1 4.97 31.33 24.94
C MET A 1 4.49 30.65 23.67
N GLY A 2 4.20 29.35 23.65
CA GLY A 2 3.03 28.68 24.26
C GLY A 2 1.84 28.87 23.29
N THR A 3 1.11 27.88 22.76
CA THR A 3 0.97 26.42 22.93
C THR A 3 0.18 25.92 21.70
N ASN A 4 0.34 24.66 21.28
CA ASN A 4 -0.80 23.75 21.05
C ASN A 4 -0.34 22.33 20.64
N ASP A 5 0.07 21.58 21.65
CA ASP A 5 -0.14 20.14 21.71
C ASP A 5 -1.65 19.86 21.75
N ALA A 6 -2.20 19.32 20.65
CA ALA A 6 -3.60 18.90 20.58
C ALA A 6 -3.79 17.53 19.90
N TRP A 7 -2.74 16.70 19.92
CA TRP A 7 -2.81 15.31 19.45
C TRP A 7 -3.04 14.30 20.59
N MET A 8 -3.05 14.76 21.84
CA MET A 8 -3.24 13.93 23.04
C MET A 8 -4.64 14.12 23.64
N THR A 9 -5.45 13.05 23.65
CA THR A 9 -6.40 12.72 24.74
C THR A 9 -7.00 11.31 24.54
N LEU A 10 -6.41 10.35 25.28
CA LEU A 10 -6.98 9.25 26.09
C LEU A 10 -8.17 8.38 25.60
N ASN A 11 -8.02 7.05 25.66
CA ASN A 11 -8.35 6.30 26.89
C ASN A 11 -7.86 4.83 26.86
N SER A 12 -7.21 4.44 27.96
CA SER A 12 -6.82 3.07 28.30
C SER A 12 -7.88 2.48 29.24
N ALA A 13 -8.40 1.28 28.94
CA ALA A 13 -9.09 0.43 29.91
C ALA A 13 -9.17 -1.02 29.42
N GLY A 14 -8.77 -1.97 30.28
CA GLY A 14 -9.15 -3.39 30.23
C GLY A 14 -8.08 -4.34 29.66
N GLY A 15 -7.32 -4.99 30.55
CA GLY A 15 -6.46 -6.14 30.19
C GLY A 15 -7.29 -7.41 29.92
N PRO A 16 -6.75 -8.39 29.18
CA PRO A 16 -7.43 -9.67 28.96
C PRO A 16 -6.98 -10.74 29.96
N ASP A 17 -7.96 -11.47 30.51
CA ASP A 17 -7.79 -12.79 31.12
C ASP A 17 -7.63 -13.85 30.02
N ASP A 18 -6.60 -14.69 30.15
CA ASP A 18 -6.33 -15.87 29.33
C ASP A 18 -7.36 -17.00 29.58
N PRO A 19 -7.60 -17.86 28.58
CA PRO A 19 -7.82 -19.26 28.87
C PRO A 19 -6.91 -20.22 28.07
N GLU A 20 -6.40 -21.17 28.84
CA GLU A 20 -5.60 -22.35 28.51
C GLU A 20 -6.28 -23.32 27.49
N PRO A 21 -5.53 -24.07 26.65
CA PRO A 21 -6.11 -24.99 25.68
C PRO A 21 -6.21 -26.44 26.19
N ALA A 22 -7.37 -27.09 25.99
CA ALA A 22 -7.57 -28.51 26.23
C ALA A 22 -7.47 -29.35 24.94
N ALA A 23 -6.76 -30.47 25.07
CA ALA A 23 -6.38 -31.44 24.04
C ALA A 23 -7.52 -32.34 23.54
N ALA A 24 -7.33 -32.96 22.35
CA ALA A 24 -7.18 -34.42 22.18
C ALA A 24 -7.59 -34.93 20.78
N ALA A 25 -6.70 -35.69 20.14
CA ALA A 25 -6.98 -36.92 19.36
C ALA A 25 -5.66 -37.41 18.72
N ARG A 26 -4.92 -38.32 19.37
CA ARG A 26 -4.89 -39.79 19.14
C ARG A 26 -4.53 -40.22 17.70
N GLU A 27 -3.24 -40.53 17.57
CA GLU A 27 -2.56 -41.49 16.69
C GLU A 27 -3.31 -42.85 16.52
N PRO A 28 -3.03 -43.70 15.50
CA PRO A 28 -1.72 -44.38 15.45
C PRO A 28 -1.15 -44.90 14.09
N ALA A 29 0.11 -45.33 14.22
CA ALA A 29 0.73 -46.53 13.63
C ALA A 29 1.51 -46.42 12.30
N ARG A 30 2.85 -46.46 12.46
CA ARG A 30 3.84 -47.00 11.50
C ARG A 30 3.69 -48.52 11.35
N PRO A 31 4.18 -49.11 10.25
CA PRO A 31 5.50 -49.77 10.24
C PRO A 31 6.19 -49.56 8.86
N ALA A 32 7.41 -50.00 8.53
CA ALA A 32 8.61 -50.48 9.20
C ALA A 32 9.76 -50.34 8.19
N ARG A 33 10.96 -50.42 8.73
CA ARG A 33 12.28 -50.31 8.11
C ARG A 33 12.58 -51.50 7.17
N SER A 34 13.26 -51.27 6.05
CA SER A 34 14.11 -52.30 5.43
C SER A 34 15.40 -51.69 4.88
N THR A 35 16.49 -52.34 5.26
CA THR A 35 17.89 -52.05 5.00
C THR A 35 18.44 -52.97 3.90
N ARG A 36 19.38 -52.48 3.07
CA ARG A 36 20.70 -53.10 2.69
C ARG A 36 21.15 -52.64 1.30
N LYS A 37 22.31 -51.94 1.23
CA LYS A 37 23.69 -52.42 0.89
C LYS A 37 23.93 -52.51 -0.63
N SER A 38 24.81 -51.64 -1.17
CA SER A 38 26.20 -51.91 -1.66
C SER A 38 26.23 -52.81 -2.91
N SER A 39 26.93 -52.54 -4.01
CA SER A 39 28.36 -52.21 -4.11
C SER A 39 28.79 -51.94 -5.57
N SER A 40 29.82 -51.09 -5.68
CA SER A 40 30.89 -50.94 -6.70
C SER A 40 31.15 -51.98 -7.82
N LYS A 41 31.52 -51.45 -9.01
CA LYS A 41 32.79 -51.62 -9.79
C LYS A 41 32.53 -51.43 -11.31
N SER A 42 33.19 -50.47 -11.99
CA SER A 42 34.38 -50.62 -12.88
C SER A 42 34.26 -51.73 -13.94
N ALA A 43 34.62 -51.60 -15.22
CA ALA A 43 35.31 -50.61 -16.04
C ALA A 43 35.20 -51.01 -17.54
N GLN A 44 35.49 -50.06 -18.46
CA GLN A 44 36.02 -50.22 -19.85
C GLN A 44 35.12 -50.99 -20.86
N GLY A 45 34.96 -50.61 -22.13
CA GLY A 45 35.52 -49.58 -23.01
C GLY A 45 35.23 -50.04 -24.44
N ALA A 46 34.73 -49.18 -25.32
CA ALA A 46 34.74 -49.37 -26.78
C ALA A 46 34.41 -48.05 -27.48
N GLU A 47 35.19 -47.78 -28.52
CA GLU A 47 35.26 -46.56 -29.33
C GLU A 47 34.00 -46.33 -30.19
N GLY A 48 33.67 -45.07 -30.44
CA GLY A 48 32.61 -44.67 -31.38
C GLY A 48 32.47 -43.16 -31.53
N GLU A 49 33.13 -42.62 -32.56
CA GLU A 49 32.92 -41.36 -33.32
C GLU A 49 32.61 -40.01 -32.61
N PRO A 50 33.20 -38.88 -33.08
CA PRO A 50 32.95 -37.56 -32.51
C PRO A 50 31.59 -36.99 -32.97
N HIS A 51 30.58 -37.05 -32.10
CA HIS A 51 29.31 -36.37 -32.33
C HIS A 51 29.48 -34.86 -32.12
N LYS A 52 29.42 -34.07 -33.21
CA LYS A 52 29.35 -32.60 -33.18
C LYS A 52 28.23 -32.16 -32.21
N PRO A 53 28.46 -31.18 -31.31
CA PRO A 53 27.37 -30.65 -30.50
C PRO A 53 26.35 -29.99 -31.43
N ALA A 54 25.13 -30.52 -31.42
CA ALA A 54 24.00 -29.93 -32.11
C ALA A 54 23.86 -28.46 -31.67
N ARG A 55 23.93 -27.55 -32.64
CA ARG A 55 23.61 -26.13 -32.45
C ARG A 55 22.23 -26.05 -31.79
N ARG A 56 22.22 -25.61 -30.53
CA ARG A 56 21.03 -25.31 -29.77
C ARG A 56 20.20 -24.33 -30.59
N ALA A 57 19.05 -24.78 -31.09
CA ALA A 57 18.12 -23.93 -31.82
C ALA A 57 17.82 -22.68 -30.97
N PRO A 58 17.63 -21.50 -31.59
CA PRO A 58 17.27 -20.31 -30.84
C PRO A 58 15.99 -20.64 -30.07
N ARG A 59 16.04 -20.51 -28.74
CA ARG A 59 14.82 -20.56 -27.92
C ARG A 59 13.91 -19.48 -28.49
N THR A 60 12.83 -19.89 -29.12
CA THR A 60 11.78 -19.01 -29.63
C THR A 60 11.46 -18.04 -28.52
N SER A 61 11.80 -16.76 -28.74
CA SER A 61 11.67 -15.72 -27.73
C SER A 61 10.23 -15.70 -27.28
N ALA A 62 10.00 -16.02 -26.01
CA ALA A 62 8.74 -15.68 -25.37
C ALA A 62 8.53 -14.19 -25.66
N SER A 63 7.43 -13.87 -26.34
CA SER A 63 7.08 -12.50 -26.74
C SER A 63 7.43 -11.55 -25.58
N ASP A 64 8.47 -10.73 -25.79
CA ASP A 64 9.05 -9.86 -24.78
C ASP A 64 7.99 -8.85 -24.35
N TYR A 65 7.22 -9.16 -23.31
CA TYR A 65 6.36 -8.16 -22.68
C TYR A 65 7.29 -7.14 -22.05
N ARG A 66 7.48 -6.05 -22.77
CA ARG A 66 8.30 -4.91 -22.39
C ARG A 66 7.42 -3.70 -22.33
N ILE A 67 7.58 -2.99 -21.24
CA ILE A 67 6.92 -1.73 -20.97
C ILE A 67 8.04 -0.72 -20.74
N SER A 68 7.90 0.44 -21.36
CA SER A 68 8.93 1.48 -21.36
C SER A 68 8.40 2.80 -20.84
N GLU A 69 9.26 3.52 -20.12
CA GLU A 69 9.09 4.92 -19.70
C GLU A 69 7.74 5.22 -19.04
N GLN A 70 7.27 4.31 -18.19
CA GLN A 70 6.01 4.48 -17.49
C GLN A 70 6.16 5.40 -16.29
N PRO A 71 5.31 6.43 -16.17
CA PRO A 71 5.24 7.25 -14.96
C PRO A 71 4.93 6.38 -13.74
N ALA A 72 5.80 6.46 -12.75
CA ALA A 72 5.68 5.66 -11.54
C ALA A 72 6.37 6.31 -10.33
N PHE A 73 6.00 5.83 -9.15
CA PHE A 73 6.66 6.15 -7.88
C PHE A 73 7.05 4.86 -7.17
N VAL A 74 8.18 4.88 -6.47
CA VAL A 74 8.53 3.81 -5.52
C VAL A 74 7.71 4.01 -4.26
N LEU A 75 6.92 3.00 -3.90
CA LEU A 75 6.17 2.95 -2.64
C LEU A 75 7.04 2.41 -1.50
N HIS A 76 7.77 1.33 -1.78
CA HIS A 76 8.63 0.66 -0.82
C HIS A 76 9.76 -0.11 -1.50
N SER A 77 10.87 -0.34 -0.79
CA SER A 77 12.01 -1.11 -1.28
C SER A 77 12.48 -2.13 -0.25
N TYR A 78 12.74 -3.37 -0.68
CA TYR A 78 13.20 -4.47 0.15
C TYR A 78 14.52 -5.04 -0.39
N PRO A 79 15.52 -5.37 0.45
CA PRO A 79 16.68 -6.15 0.04
C PRO A 79 16.24 -7.52 -0.50
N TYR A 80 16.69 -7.88 -1.71
CA TYR A 80 16.37 -9.17 -2.32
C TYR A 80 17.57 -10.12 -2.43
N SER A 81 18.74 -9.58 -2.76
CA SER A 81 19.99 -10.32 -2.75
C SER A 81 21.13 -9.42 -2.29
N GLU A 82 22.36 -9.95 -2.32
CA GLU A 82 23.56 -9.16 -2.04
C GLU A 82 23.60 -7.88 -2.87
N THR A 83 23.20 -7.96 -4.15
CA THR A 83 23.30 -6.85 -5.11
C THR A 83 21.97 -6.27 -5.59
N SER A 84 20.83 -6.88 -5.26
CA SER A 84 19.53 -6.52 -5.86
C SER A 84 18.47 -6.12 -4.82
N LEU A 85 17.52 -5.29 -5.26
CA LEU A 85 16.33 -4.89 -4.50
C LEU A 85 15.06 -5.43 -5.18
N ILE A 86 14.02 -5.68 -4.40
CA ILE A 86 12.64 -5.67 -4.88
C ILE A 86 12.07 -4.30 -4.52
N ILE A 87 11.43 -3.65 -5.48
CA ILE A 87 10.70 -2.40 -5.27
C ILE A 87 9.21 -2.64 -5.53
N ASP A 88 8.37 -2.15 -4.63
CA ASP A 88 6.93 -2.00 -4.86
C ASP A 88 6.70 -0.61 -5.43
N VAL A 89 6.03 -0.52 -6.57
CA VAL A 89 5.83 0.73 -7.32
C VAL A 89 4.36 0.94 -7.62
N LEU A 90 3.94 2.20 -7.62
CA LEU A 90 2.66 2.61 -8.20
C LEU A 90 2.95 3.15 -9.61
N SER A 91 2.47 2.47 -10.64
CA SER A 91 2.50 2.94 -12.03
C SER A 91 1.15 3.51 -12.43
N ARG A 92 1.15 4.60 -13.20
CA ARG A 92 -0.08 5.26 -13.67
C ARG A 92 -0.99 4.31 -14.44
N ASP A 93 -0.40 3.60 -15.42
CA ASP A 93 -1.17 2.84 -16.42
C ASP A 93 -1.18 1.34 -16.13
N HIS A 94 -0.41 0.89 -15.12
CA HIS A 94 -0.28 -0.52 -14.76
C HIS A 94 -0.55 -0.84 -13.28
N GLY A 95 -0.97 0.16 -12.50
CA GLY A 95 -1.29 -0.04 -11.09
C GLY A 95 -0.08 -0.39 -10.24
N ARG A 96 -0.32 -1.12 -9.15
CA ARG A 96 0.75 -1.52 -8.21
C ARG A 96 1.50 -2.76 -8.71
N LEU A 97 2.83 -2.68 -8.73
CA LEU A 97 3.71 -3.72 -9.28
C LEU A 97 4.94 -3.97 -8.40
N ALA A 98 5.39 -5.23 -8.36
CA ALA A 98 6.69 -5.57 -7.79
C ALA A 98 7.74 -5.72 -8.90
N LEU A 99 8.87 -5.01 -8.79
CA LEU A 99 9.98 -5.07 -9.75
C LEU A 99 11.27 -5.49 -9.05
N VAL A 100 12.04 -6.41 -9.66
CA VAL A 100 13.42 -6.70 -9.24
C VAL A 100 14.37 -5.71 -9.93
N ALA A 101 15.04 -4.90 -9.13
CA ALA A 101 16.12 -4.01 -9.55
C ALA A 101 17.48 -4.72 -9.37
N LYS A 102 17.91 -5.42 -10.42
CA LYS A 102 19.16 -6.20 -10.40
C LYS A 102 20.38 -5.28 -10.31
N GLY A 103 21.28 -5.55 -9.37
CA GLY A 103 22.51 -4.76 -9.22
C GLY A 103 22.29 -3.36 -8.61
N ALA A 104 21.08 -3.01 -8.16
CA ALA A 104 20.76 -1.71 -7.59
C ALA A 104 21.59 -1.35 -6.33
N LYS A 105 22.09 -2.35 -5.59
CA LYS A 105 22.91 -2.12 -4.38
C LYS A 105 24.39 -1.92 -4.67
N ARG A 106 24.86 -2.11 -5.92
CA ARG A 106 26.29 -1.97 -6.25
C ARG A 106 26.74 -0.51 -6.07
N PRO A 107 27.98 -0.25 -5.61
CA PRO A 107 28.46 1.10 -5.33
C PRO A 107 28.31 2.10 -6.50
N HIS A 108 28.53 1.64 -7.73
CA HIS A 108 28.46 2.46 -8.95
C HIS A 108 27.17 2.25 -9.76
N SER A 109 26.11 1.71 -9.15
CA SER A 109 24.85 1.48 -9.85
C SER A 109 24.10 2.78 -10.09
N ALA A 110 23.75 3.07 -11.34
CA ALA A 110 22.88 4.20 -11.69
C ALA A 110 21.52 4.12 -10.99
N LEU A 111 21.03 2.91 -10.70
CA LEU A 111 19.75 2.69 -10.02
C LEU A 111 19.77 3.07 -8.53
N ARG A 112 20.95 3.12 -7.89
CA ARG A 112 21.06 3.31 -6.43
C ARG A 112 20.57 4.68 -5.98
N GLY A 113 20.83 5.72 -6.79
CA GLY A 113 20.42 7.10 -6.49
C GLY A 113 19.00 7.41 -6.95
N VAL A 114 18.49 6.69 -7.96
CA VAL A 114 17.21 7.00 -8.61
C VAL A 114 16.02 6.35 -7.92
N LEU A 115 16.18 5.15 -7.34
CA LEU A 115 15.08 4.38 -6.72
C LEU A 115 14.70 4.88 -5.31
N GLN A 116 14.47 6.19 -5.18
CA GLN A 116 14.03 6.83 -3.94
C GLN A 116 12.50 6.90 -3.89
N THR A 117 11.93 6.81 -2.68
CA THR A 117 10.50 7.04 -2.45
C THR A 117 10.15 8.52 -2.68
N PHE A 118 8.88 8.78 -3.02
CA PHE A 118 8.33 10.13 -3.22
C PHE A 118 8.92 10.92 -4.40
N GLN A 119 9.72 10.29 -5.25
CA GLN A 119 10.27 10.91 -6.45
C GLN A 119 9.56 10.39 -7.71
N PRO A 120 9.19 11.27 -8.66
CA PRO A 120 8.60 10.86 -9.92
C PRO A 120 9.65 10.19 -10.81
N LEU A 121 9.34 8.98 -11.27
CA LEU A 121 10.21 8.18 -12.11
C LEU A 121 9.53 7.81 -13.43
N ALA A 122 10.34 7.66 -14.48
CA ALA A 122 9.98 6.92 -15.67
C ALA A 122 10.61 5.53 -15.56
N LEU A 123 9.78 4.49 -15.43
CA LEU A 123 10.22 3.12 -15.21
C LEU A 123 9.98 2.27 -16.46
N SER A 124 11.00 1.50 -16.82
CA SER A 124 10.98 0.51 -17.89
C SER A 124 11.16 -0.89 -17.28
N TRP A 125 10.35 -1.87 -17.68
CA TRP A 125 10.46 -3.25 -17.18
C TRP A 125 10.11 -4.31 -18.24
N SER A 126 10.49 -5.54 -17.95
CA SER A 126 10.18 -6.71 -18.78
C SER A 126 9.69 -7.91 -17.98
N GLY A 127 8.91 -8.78 -18.64
CA GLY A 127 8.38 -10.03 -18.09
C GLY A 127 6.91 -9.94 -17.69
N LYS A 128 6.27 -11.12 -17.57
CA LYS A 128 4.85 -11.28 -17.21
C LYS A 128 4.64 -12.00 -15.86
N SER A 129 5.71 -12.18 -15.07
CA SER A 129 5.63 -12.76 -13.73
C SER A 129 5.09 -11.75 -12.72
N GLU A 130 4.63 -12.23 -11.56
CA GLU A 130 4.18 -11.39 -10.44
C GLU A 130 5.25 -10.39 -9.98
N VAL A 131 6.52 -10.78 -10.09
CA VAL A 131 7.66 -9.88 -9.92
C VAL A 131 8.37 -9.74 -11.26
N ARG A 132 8.36 -8.54 -11.84
CA ARG A 132 8.93 -8.26 -13.16
C ARG A 132 10.37 -7.78 -13.02
N THR A 133 11.15 -7.77 -14.10
CA THR A 133 12.53 -7.27 -14.05
C THR A 133 12.56 -5.81 -14.46
N LEU A 134 13.07 -4.93 -13.58
CA LEU A 134 13.34 -3.54 -13.91
C LEU A 134 14.47 -3.49 -14.96
N THR A 135 14.24 -2.79 -16.05
CA THR A 135 15.20 -2.64 -17.17
C THR A 135 15.68 -1.19 -17.35
N GLY A 136 14.96 -0.21 -16.82
CA GLY A 136 15.36 1.20 -16.83
C GLY A 136 14.62 1.98 -15.76
N ALA A 137 15.27 3.01 -15.22
CA ALA A 137 14.67 3.95 -14.28
C ALA A 137 15.33 5.32 -14.49
N GLU A 138 14.52 6.31 -14.82
CA GLU A 138 14.94 7.70 -14.99
C GLU A 138 14.20 8.59 -14.02
N TRP A 139 14.93 9.52 -13.40
CA TRP A 139 14.31 10.54 -12.55
C TRP A 139 13.75 11.65 -13.42
N VAL A 140 12.44 11.89 -13.31
CA VAL A 140 11.75 12.92 -14.11
C VAL A 140 11.96 14.32 -13.53
N GLY A 141 12.20 14.42 -12.22
CA GLY A 141 12.35 15.70 -11.52
C GLY A 141 11.02 16.43 -11.31
N GLY A 142 11.12 17.68 -10.83
CA GLY A 142 9.96 18.57 -10.65
C GLY A 142 9.20 18.43 -9.34
N MET A 143 9.68 17.61 -8.39
CA MET A 143 9.07 17.46 -7.06
C MET A 143 10.09 17.77 -5.95
N LEU A 144 9.70 18.61 -5.01
CA LEU A 144 10.50 18.89 -3.81
C LEU A 144 10.55 17.64 -2.91
N PRO A 145 11.68 17.35 -2.25
CA PRO A 145 11.76 16.25 -1.31
C PRO A 145 10.89 16.51 -0.08
N LEU A 146 10.27 15.45 0.46
CA LEU A 146 9.56 15.51 1.73
C LEU A 146 10.54 15.54 2.91
N CYS A 147 10.25 16.39 3.89
CA CYS A 147 11.06 16.58 5.09
C CYS A 147 10.16 16.62 6.34
N GLY A 148 10.74 16.36 7.53
CA GLY A 148 10.02 16.46 8.81
C GLY A 148 8.72 15.65 8.86
N ASP A 149 7.64 16.26 9.35
CA ASP A 149 6.34 15.61 9.48
C ASP A 149 5.73 15.20 8.13
N ALA A 150 6.04 15.94 7.05
CA ALA A 150 5.57 15.61 5.71
C ALA A 150 6.13 14.27 5.23
N LEU A 151 7.34 13.89 5.65
CA LEU A 151 7.94 12.60 5.32
C LEU A 151 7.13 11.44 5.92
N LEU A 152 6.73 11.56 7.18
CA LEU A 152 5.88 10.56 7.85
C LEU A 152 4.49 10.49 7.20
N CYS A 153 3.93 11.63 6.80
CA CYS A 153 2.68 11.70 6.04
C CYS A 153 2.81 11.00 4.67
N GLY A 154 3.93 11.17 3.98
CA GLY A 154 4.23 10.47 2.73
C GLY A 154 4.24 8.95 2.93
N PHE A 155 4.91 8.46 3.97
CA PHE A 155 4.92 7.02 4.27
C PHE A 155 3.53 6.49 4.61
N TYR A 156 2.72 7.26 5.34
CA TYR A 156 1.32 6.92 5.62
C TYR A 156 0.52 6.74 4.32
N VAL A 157 0.64 7.68 3.38
CA VAL A 157 0.00 7.61 2.06
C VAL A 157 0.47 6.38 1.28
N ASN A 158 1.77 6.08 1.26
CA ASN A 158 2.31 4.89 0.60
C ASN A 158 1.77 3.60 1.23
N GLU A 159 1.70 3.53 2.56
CA GLU A 159 1.16 2.36 3.26
C GLU A 159 -0.31 2.13 2.90
N LEU A 160 -1.12 3.20 2.85
CA LEU A 160 -2.50 3.10 2.41
C LEU A 160 -2.61 2.54 0.99
N LEU A 161 -1.80 3.02 0.04
CA LEU A 161 -1.78 2.47 -1.33
C LEU A 161 -1.45 0.97 -1.33
N VAL A 162 -0.47 0.54 -0.54
CA VAL A 162 -0.09 -0.88 -0.43
C VAL A 162 -1.23 -1.75 0.13
N LYS A 163 -2.03 -1.20 1.04
CA LYS A 163 -3.14 -1.91 1.70
C LYS A 163 -4.43 -1.93 0.89
N PHE A 164 -4.75 -0.84 0.20
CA PHE A 164 -6.03 -0.65 -0.48
C PHE A 164 -5.98 -0.93 -1.99
N CYS A 165 -4.83 -0.79 -2.65
CA CYS A 165 -4.71 -1.07 -4.08
C CYS A 165 -4.34 -2.54 -4.35
N ALA A 166 -5.17 -3.20 -5.16
CA ALA A 166 -4.84 -4.48 -5.74
C ALA A 166 -3.60 -4.37 -6.66
N ARG A 167 -2.87 -5.48 -6.82
CA ARG A 167 -1.75 -5.53 -7.77
C ARG A 167 -2.30 -5.55 -9.19
N GLU A 168 -1.57 -4.90 -10.10
CA GLU A 168 -1.90 -4.85 -11.52
C GLU A 168 -3.28 -4.25 -11.84
N ASP A 169 -3.85 -3.48 -10.91
CA ASP A 169 -5.12 -2.74 -11.08
C ASP A 169 -4.84 -1.23 -11.21
N PRO A 170 -4.92 -0.65 -12.42
CA PRO A 170 -4.59 0.75 -12.64
C PRO A 170 -5.67 1.71 -12.13
N HIS A 171 -5.25 2.70 -11.33
CA HIS A 171 -6.09 3.83 -10.93
C HIS A 171 -5.45 5.17 -11.37
N PRO A 172 -5.57 5.59 -12.64
CA PRO A 172 -4.90 6.79 -13.15
C PRO A 172 -5.30 8.09 -12.43
N HIS A 173 -6.55 8.20 -11.99
CA HIS A 173 -7.02 9.35 -11.22
C HIS A 173 -6.42 9.39 -9.81
N LEU A 174 -6.38 8.24 -9.12
CA LEU A 174 -5.67 8.10 -7.84
C LEU A 174 -4.17 8.38 -7.98
N PHE A 175 -3.54 7.93 -9.07
CA PHE A 175 -2.13 8.23 -9.35
C PHE A 175 -1.90 9.74 -9.47
N HIS A 176 -2.74 10.44 -10.24
CA HIS A 176 -2.66 11.90 -10.35
C HIS A 176 -2.86 12.57 -8.99
N HIS A 177 -3.84 12.11 -8.21
CA HIS A 177 -4.08 12.64 -6.88
C HIS A 177 -2.92 12.37 -5.92
N TYR A 178 -2.23 11.23 -6.02
CA TYR A 178 -1.01 10.95 -5.26
C TYR A 178 0.09 11.98 -5.58
N VAL A 179 0.29 12.34 -6.86
CA VAL A 179 1.22 13.40 -7.25
C VAL A 179 0.86 14.72 -6.57
N VAL A 180 -0.42 15.12 -6.63
CA VAL A 180 -0.92 16.33 -5.97
C VAL A 180 -0.66 16.25 -4.46
N THR A 181 -0.96 15.13 -3.80
CA THR A 181 -0.72 14.93 -2.37
C THR A 181 0.76 15.10 -2.02
N MET A 182 1.68 14.49 -2.78
CA MET A 182 3.12 14.66 -2.54
C MET A 182 3.56 16.11 -2.73
N THR A 183 3.08 16.78 -3.78
CA THR A 183 3.39 18.19 -4.03
C THR A 183 2.90 19.08 -2.89
N ARG A 184 1.66 18.91 -2.41
CA ARG A 184 1.08 19.70 -1.33
C ARG A 184 1.85 19.50 -0.02
N LEU A 185 2.18 18.25 0.33
CA LEU A 185 3.00 17.94 1.50
C LEU A 185 4.40 18.56 1.41
N ALA A 186 5.00 18.59 0.21
CA ALA A 186 6.33 19.18 0.01
C ALA A 186 6.35 20.71 0.06
N HIS A 187 5.19 21.37 -0.02
CA HIS A 187 5.02 22.82 0.10
C HIS A 187 4.39 23.24 1.43
N ASP A 188 4.51 22.40 2.46
CA ASP A 188 4.08 22.67 3.83
C ASP A 188 2.58 23.01 3.97
N GLU A 189 1.73 22.51 3.06
CA GLU A 189 0.29 22.58 3.26
C GLU A 189 -0.14 21.78 4.49
N PRO A 190 -1.19 22.21 5.22
CA PRO A 190 -1.62 21.54 6.45
C PRO A 190 -1.86 20.04 6.25
N PRO A 191 -1.04 19.15 6.84
CA PRO A 191 -1.11 17.71 6.53
C PRO A 191 -2.48 17.10 6.82
N VAL A 192 -3.19 17.64 7.82
CA VAL A 192 -4.55 17.16 8.14
C VAL A 192 -5.50 17.27 6.93
N GLN A 193 -5.44 18.36 6.18
CA GLN A 193 -6.29 18.59 5.01
C GLN A 193 -5.83 17.72 3.84
N VAL A 194 -4.53 17.71 3.58
CA VAL A 194 -3.91 16.95 2.49
C VAL A 194 -4.19 15.45 2.62
N LEU A 195 -4.10 14.91 3.84
CA LEU A 195 -4.37 13.50 4.11
C LEU A 195 -5.86 13.15 3.98
N ARG A 196 -6.78 14.02 4.44
CA ARG A 196 -8.23 13.75 4.28
C ARG A 196 -8.65 13.74 2.81
N SER A 197 -8.12 14.70 2.04
CA SER A 197 -8.32 14.78 0.59
C SER A 197 -7.86 13.48 -0.08
N PHE A 198 -6.64 13.01 0.21
CA PHE A 198 -6.12 11.76 -0.33
C PHE A 198 -6.94 10.53 0.07
N GLU A 199 -7.26 10.35 1.35
CA GLU A 199 -8.00 9.18 1.84
C GLU A 199 -9.39 9.06 1.22
N ARG A 200 -10.09 10.20 1.06
CA ARG A 200 -11.39 10.23 0.41
C ARG A 200 -11.30 9.74 -1.03
N VAL A 201 -10.31 10.22 -1.78
CA VAL A 201 -10.09 9.80 -3.17
C VAL A 201 -9.66 8.34 -3.23
N LEU A 202 -8.75 7.91 -2.36
CA LEU A 202 -8.33 6.51 -2.25
C LEU A 202 -9.53 5.59 -2.08
N LEU A 203 -10.37 5.82 -1.06
CA LEU A 203 -11.52 4.95 -0.77
C LEU A 203 -12.54 4.97 -1.91
N ARG A 204 -12.70 6.09 -2.62
CA ARG A 204 -13.59 6.17 -3.77
C ARG A 204 -13.06 5.38 -4.96
N GLU A 205 -11.80 5.59 -5.33
CA GLU A 205 -11.17 4.97 -6.50
C GLU A 205 -11.00 3.45 -6.33
N THR A 206 -10.83 2.99 -5.09
CA THR A 206 -10.73 1.56 -4.76
C THR A 206 -12.09 0.92 -4.46
N GLY A 207 -13.20 1.66 -4.60
CA GLY A 207 -14.56 1.15 -4.48
C GLY A 207 -15.07 0.93 -3.05
N TYR A 208 -14.33 1.36 -2.03
CA TYR A 208 -14.73 1.27 -0.63
C TYR A 208 -15.71 2.37 -0.19
N ALA A 209 -15.70 3.53 -0.84
CA ALA A 209 -16.58 4.65 -0.47
C ALA A 209 -17.36 5.23 -1.66
N MET A 210 -18.65 5.46 -1.43
CA MET A 210 -19.54 6.15 -2.37
C MET A 210 -19.49 7.67 -2.18
N ALA A 211 -20.18 8.40 -3.05
CA ALA A 211 -20.35 9.85 -2.94
C ALA A 211 -20.96 10.24 -1.59
N LEU A 212 -20.43 11.31 -0.98
CA LEU A 212 -20.82 11.78 0.35
C LEU A 212 -22.01 12.75 0.32
N ASN A 213 -22.42 13.22 -0.86
CA ASN A 213 -23.49 14.19 -1.04
C ASN A 213 -24.90 13.59 -1.17
N ARG A 214 -25.02 12.26 -1.12
CA ARG A 214 -26.32 11.55 -1.21
C ARG A 214 -26.39 10.42 -0.21
N THR A 215 -27.57 10.24 0.38
CA THR A 215 -27.84 9.13 1.29
C THR A 215 -28.11 7.82 0.55
N VAL A 216 -28.12 6.70 1.27
CA VAL A 216 -28.53 5.38 0.76
C VAL A 216 -29.94 5.39 0.14
N ALA A 217 -30.81 6.30 0.58
CA ALA A 217 -32.15 6.51 0.05
C ALA A 217 -32.17 7.45 -1.17
N ARG A 218 -31.00 7.80 -1.72
CA ARG A 218 -30.78 8.72 -2.85
C ARG A 218 -31.21 10.17 -2.60
N LYS A 219 -31.53 10.53 -1.36
CA LYS A 219 -31.80 11.92 -0.96
C LYS A 219 -30.50 12.70 -0.94
N ALA A 220 -30.54 13.97 -1.32
CA ALA A 220 -29.39 14.86 -1.15
C ALA A 220 -29.08 15.04 0.34
N VAL A 221 -27.80 15.10 0.67
CA VAL A 221 -27.35 15.51 2.02
C VAL A 221 -27.67 16.99 2.21
N VAL A 222 -28.24 17.32 3.36
CA VAL A 222 -28.62 18.68 3.76
C VAL A 222 -27.63 19.16 4.82
N ALA A 223 -27.16 20.41 4.72
CA ALA A 223 -26.07 20.93 5.54
C ALA A 223 -26.34 20.82 7.06
N GLU A 224 -27.57 21.12 7.47
CA GLU A 224 -28.03 21.11 8.85
C GLU A 224 -28.35 19.70 9.38
N GLY A 225 -28.36 18.70 8.51
CA GLY A 225 -28.66 17.32 8.86
C GLY A 225 -27.53 16.64 9.66
N ARG A 226 -27.88 15.54 10.31
CA ARG A 226 -26.93 14.66 11.01
C ARG A 226 -26.89 13.31 10.34
N TYR A 227 -25.68 12.81 10.09
CA TYR A 227 -25.47 11.62 9.29
C TYR A 227 -24.44 10.69 9.94
N VAL A 228 -24.50 9.42 9.59
CA VAL A 228 -23.44 8.43 9.80
C VAL A 228 -23.06 7.84 8.45
N PHE A 229 -21.92 7.14 8.40
CA PHE A 229 -21.51 6.40 7.22
C PHE A 229 -21.54 4.91 7.53
N ASP A 230 -22.40 4.19 6.80
CA ASP A 230 -22.48 2.74 6.81
C ASP A 230 -21.38 2.18 5.88
N PRO A 231 -20.39 1.42 6.37
CA PRO A 231 -19.27 0.98 5.55
C PRO A 231 -19.65 0.16 4.31
N GLU A 232 -20.82 -0.49 4.32
CA GLU A 232 -21.30 -1.30 3.19
C GLU A 232 -22.27 -0.54 2.28
N ARG A 233 -22.97 0.47 2.82
CA ARG A 233 -24.09 1.11 2.11
C ARG A 233 -23.85 2.58 1.78
N GLY A 234 -23.03 3.29 2.56
CA GLY A 234 -22.76 4.73 2.43
C GLY A 234 -23.52 5.60 3.43
N VAL A 235 -23.79 6.84 3.06
CA VAL A 235 -24.33 7.87 3.98
C VAL A 235 -25.76 7.56 4.41
N ARG A 236 -26.03 7.58 5.72
CA ARG A 236 -27.38 7.40 6.31
C ARG A 236 -27.71 8.56 7.24
N GLU A 237 -28.98 8.92 7.31
CA GLU A 237 -29.47 9.83 8.37
C GLU A 237 -29.18 9.19 9.73
N ALA A 238 -28.65 9.98 10.66
CA ALA A 238 -28.37 9.49 12.01
C ALA A 238 -29.68 9.20 12.75
N SER A 239 -29.75 8.03 13.40
CA SER A 239 -30.90 7.60 14.20
C SER A 239 -30.44 6.72 15.34
N ASP A 240 -31.25 6.60 16.39
CA ASP A 240 -30.93 5.79 17.58
C ASP A 240 -30.86 4.27 17.29
N ASP A 241 -31.47 3.84 16.18
CA ASP A 241 -31.42 2.44 15.71
C ASP A 241 -30.07 2.03 15.10
N LEU A 242 -29.12 2.97 14.97
CA LEU A 242 -27.80 2.71 14.39
C LEU A 242 -26.76 2.46 15.47
N PRO A 243 -25.69 1.70 15.16
CA PRO A 243 -24.65 1.40 16.14
C PRO A 243 -24.05 2.68 16.72
N ALA A 244 -24.08 2.82 18.05
CA ALA A 244 -23.66 4.04 18.75
C ALA A 244 -22.18 4.41 18.54
N GLN A 245 -21.35 3.43 18.16
CA GLN A 245 -19.94 3.63 17.85
C GLN A 245 -19.69 4.27 16.48
N TRP A 246 -20.71 4.36 15.61
CA TRP A 246 -20.55 5.01 14.30
C TRP A 246 -20.48 6.53 14.48
N PRO A 247 -19.43 7.19 13.96
CA PRO A 247 -19.30 8.63 14.12
C PRO A 247 -20.46 9.37 13.48
N VAL A 248 -21.13 10.22 14.26
CA VAL A 248 -22.13 11.15 13.74
C VAL A 248 -21.42 12.40 13.24
N VAL A 249 -21.66 12.75 11.99
CA VAL A 249 -21.11 13.92 11.30
C VAL A 249 -22.22 14.85 10.82
N ALA A 250 -21.92 16.15 10.73
CA ALA A 250 -22.81 17.13 10.14
C ALA A 250 -22.89 16.93 8.63
N GLY A 251 -24.06 17.18 8.05
CA GLY A 251 -24.24 17.13 6.60
C GLY A 251 -23.32 18.10 5.89
N GLN A 252 -23.10 19.28 6.49
CA GLN A 252 -22.15 20.25 5.98
C GLN A 252 -20.73 19.68 5.87
N THR A 253 -20.26 18.88 6.83
CA THR A 253 -18.95 18.21 6.73
C THR A 253 -18.90 17.25 5.56
N LEU A 254 -19.95 16.46 5.31
CA LEU A 254 -20.00 15.55 4.16
C LEU A 254 -19.97 16.30 2.83
N LEU A 255 -20.67 17.43 2.74
CA LEU A 255 -20.68 18.29 1.55
C LEU A 255 -19.30 18.91 1.30
N ASP A 256 -18.65 19.41 2.34
CA ASP A 256 -17.29 19.97 2.24
C ASP A 256 -16.30 18.91 1.78
N MET A 257 -16.35 17.72 2.39
CA MET A 257 -15.52 16.59 2.00
C MET A 257 -15.76 16.22 0.54
N GLU A 258 -17.01 16.20 0.05
CA GLU A 258 -17.29 15.94 -1.36
C GLU A 258 -16.65 16.98 -2.29
N GLN A 259 -16.54 18.23 -1.84
CA GLN A 259 -15.95 19.36 -2.57
C GLN A 259 -14.44 19.51 -2.36
N ASP A 260 -13.81 18.64 -1.57
CA ASP A 260 -12.40 18.76 -1.15
C ASP A 260 -12.08 20.01 -0.31
N ASP A 261 -13.09 20.59 0.35
CA ASP A 261 -12.93 21.74 1.25
C ASP A 261 -12.69 21.26 2.70
N TYR A 262 -11.55 21.62 3.28
CA TYR A 262 -11.21 21.31 4.67
C TYR A 262 -10.83 22.56 5.48
N HIS A 263 -11.33 23.74 5.10
CA HIS A 263 -11.01 24.99 5.79
C HIS A 263 -11.71 25.14 7.15
N ARG A 264 -12.87 24.49 7.35
CA ARG A 264 -13.62 24.60 8.61
C ARG A 264 -13.10 23.63 9.67
N ALA A 265 -12.92 24.13 10.89
CA ALA A 265 -12.42 23.33 12.02
C ALA A 265 -13.31 22.12 12.32
N GLN A 266 -14.64 22.29 12.26
CA GLN A 266 -15.59 21.18 12.43
C GLN A 266 -15.38 20.10 11.36
N THR A 267 -15.22 20.50 10.11
CA THR A 267 -14.99 19.59 8.99
C THR A 267 -13.69 18.84 9.15
N VAL A 268 -12.60 19.50 9.55
CA VAL A 268 -11.33 18.84 9.87
C VAL A 268 -11.49 17.80 10.97
N ALA A 269 -12.16 18.14 12.07
CA ALA A 269 -12.33 17.25 13.22
C ALA A 269 -13.21 16.03 12.86
N GLN A 270 -14.36 16.28 12.23
CA GLN A 270 -15.31 15.23 11.88
C GLN A 270 -14.82 14.34 10.74
N SER A 271 -14.18 14.90 9.70
CA SER A 271 -13.61 14.10 8.61
C SER A 271 -12.48 13.18 9.09
N LYS A 272 -11.63 13.65 10.01
CA LYS A 272 -10.59 12.83 10.65
C LYS A 272 -11.20 11.65 11.42
N THR A 273 -12.23 11.90 12.23
CA THR A 273 -12.92 10.83 12.97
C THR A 273 -13.59 9.84 12.04
N LEU A 274 -14.30 10.32 11.02
CA LEU A 274 -14.97 9.49 10.03
C LEU A 274 -13.98 8.63 9.24
N MET A 275 -12.93 9.22 8.67
CA MET A 275 -11.94 8.48 7.88
C MET A 275 -11.18 7.47 8.74
N ARG A 276 -10.85 7.80 9.98
CA ARG A 276 -10.23 6.83 10.90
C ARG A 276 -11.15 5.63 11.15
N PHE A 277 -12.43 5.88 11.37
CA PHE A 277 -13.43 4.82 11.52
C PHE A 277 -13.49 3.93 10.27
N LEU A 278 -13.64 4.52 9.09
CA LEU A 278 -13.74 3.78 7.82
C LEU A 278 -12.47 2.97 7.52
N LEU A 279 -11.29 3.59 7.60
CA LEU A 279 -10.02 2.90 7.38
C LEU A 279 -9.83 1.73 8.35
N ASN A 280 -10.19 1.91 9.63
CA ASN A 280 -10.09 0.82 10.60
C ASN A 280 -11.02 -0.35 10.29
N ILE A 281 -12.26 -0.07 9.86
CA ILE A 281 -13.20 -1.11 9.43
C ILE A 281 -12.66 -1.85 8.20
N TYR A 282 -12.23 -1.13 7.16
CA TYR A 282 -11.78 -1.76 5.92
C TYR A 282 -10.43 -2.48 6.03
N LEU A 283 -9.57 -2.08 6.99
CA LEU A 283 -8.32 -2.78 7.30
C LEU A 283 -8.53 -4.04 8.16
N GLY A 284 -9.77 -4.31 8.60
CA GLY A 284 -10.08 -5.48 9.44
C GLY A 284 -9.31 -5.49 10.76
N GLY A 285 -9.02 -4.32 11.33
CA GLY A 285 -8.24 -4.17 12.56
C GLY A 285 -6.72 -4.30 12.40
N THR A 286 -6.20 -4.50 11.17
CA THR A 286 -4.75 -4.48 10.92
C THR A 286 -4.21 -3.07 11.19
N PRO A 287 -3.31 -2.86 12.16
CA PRO A 287 -2.77 -1.54 12.43
C PRO A 287 -1.86 -1.09 11.28
N LEU A 288 -1.80 0.22 11.06
CA LEU A 288 -0.85 0.84 10.16
C LEU A 288 0.51 0.97 10.87
N ALA A 289 1.56 0.46 10.25
CA ALA A 289 2.93 0.53 10.75
C ALA A 289 3.38 1.98 10.96
N THR A 290 2.98 2.88 10.07
CA THR A 290 3.27 4.32 10.19
C THR A 290 2.67 4.94 11.45
N ARG A 291 1.49 4.46 11.87
CA ARG A 291 0.87 4.87 13.13
C ARG A 291 1.66 4.35 14.33
N GLN A 292 2.16 3.12 14.28
CA GLN A 292 2.98 2.57 15.36
C GLN A 292 4.28 3.36 15.51
N ILE A 293 4.96 3.69 14.40
CA ILE A 293 6.17 4.52 14.41
C ILE A 293 5.92 5.88 15.07
N LEU A 294 4.79 6.53 14.79
CA LEU A 294 4.44 7.80 15.43
C LEU A 294 4.24 7.64 16.94
N ILE A 295 3.59 6.57 17.39
CA ILE A 295 3.42 6.28 18.82
C ILE A 295 4.78 6.04 19.48
N ASP A 296 5.64 5.26 18.84
CA ASP A 296 6.96 4.93 19.37
C ASP A 296 7.86 6.18 19.47
N LEU A 297 7.82 7.06 18.48
CA LEU A 297 8.55 8.35 18.49
C LEU A 297 8.05 9.30 19.58
N GLN A 298 6.77 9.24 19.95
CA GLN A 298 6.19 10.05 21.04
C GLN A 298 6.49 9.50 22.44
N ASN A 299 6.88 8.24 22.53
CA ASN A 299 7.22 7.56 23.78
C ASN A 299 8.73 7.58 24.09
N LEU A 300 9.55 8.20 23.22
CA LEU A 300 10.99 8.45 23.38
C LEU A 300 11.25 9.83 24.00
#